data_AF-A0A2M6ZSK8-F1
#
_entry.id   AF-A0A2M6ZSK8-F1
#
_cell.length_a   1.000
_cell.length_b   1.000
_cell.length_c   1.000
_cell.angle_alpha   90.00
_cell.angle_beta   90.00
_cell.angle_gamma   90.00
#
_symmetry.space_group_name_H-M   'P 1'
#
loop_
_entity.id
_entity.type
_entity.pdbx_description
1 polymer ?
#
loop_
_entity_poly.entity_id
_entity_poly.type
_entity_poly.pdbx_seq_one_letter_code
_entity_poly.pdbx_strand_id
1 'polypeptide(L)' 'MNKEVEFWNHAKRQLRERNLDEELVRDALKSPGQIVKGQKNRKIAQKIYKREDKDFLLIALRS' A
#
# COMPACT_ATOMS: atom_id res chain seq x y z
N MET A 1 -12.49 4.59 -14.80
CA MET A 1 -11.08 4.82 -15.20
C MET A 1 -10.15 4.05 -14.27
N ASN A 2 -9.66 2.88 -14.71
CA ASN A 2 -8.63 2.14 -14.00
C ASN A 2 -7.31 2.89 -14.15
N LYS A 3 -6.97 3.75 -13.19
CA LYS A 3 -5.62 4.33 -13.13
C LYS A 3 -4.68 3.22 -12.70
N GLU A 4 -3.77 2.83 -13.59
CA GLU A 4 -2.69 1.91 -13.22
C GLU A 4 -1.83 2.54 -12.13
N VAL A 5 -1.46 1.72 -11.15
CA VAL A 5 -0.52 2.10 -10.09
C VAL A 5 0.87 1.80 -10.63
N GLU A 6 1.70 2.84 -10.72
CA GLU A 6 3.11 2.70 -11.07
C GLU A 6 3.97 2.93 -9.84
N PHE A 7 4.96 2.05 -9.63
CA PHE A 7 5.91 2.18 -8.54
C PHE A 7 7.23 2.75 -9.05
N TRP A 8 7.63 3.90 -8.52
CA TRP A 8 8.98 4.44 -8.74
C TRP A 8 10.05 3.56 -8.08
N ASN A 9 11.29 3.66 -8.55
CA ASN A 9 12.43 2.88 -8.05
C ASN A 9 12.58 2.94 -6.52
N HIS A 10 12.34 4.10 -5.93
CA HIS A 10 12.35 4.28 -4.48
C HIS A 10 11.28 3.40 -3.78
N ALA A 11 10.06 3.36 -4.31
CA ALA A 11 8.99 2.53 -3.78
C ALA A 11 9.31 1.03 -3.94
N LYS A 12 9.80 0.62 -5.13
CA LYS A 12 10.23 -0.77 -5.37
C LYS A 12 11.31 -1.23 -4.39
N ARG A 13 12.29 -0.36 -4.10
CA ARG A 13 13.32 -0.64 -3.09
C ARG A 13 12.71 -0.86 -1.70
N GLN A 14 11.79 -0.01 -1.28
CA GLN A 14 11.11 -0.16 0.02
C GLN A 14 10.28 -1.44 0.12
N LEU A 15 9.63 -1.87 -0.97
CA LEU A 15 8.90 -3.13 -1.01
C LEU A 15 9.84 -4.32 -0.82
N ARG A 16 10.99 -4.31 -1.52
CA ARG A 16 12.01 -5.36 -1.39
C ARG A 16 12.61 -5.41 0.01
N GLU A 17 12.98 -4.26 0.59
CA GLU A 17 13.51 -4.16 1.97
C GLU A 17 12.54 -4.70 3.01
N ARG A 18 11.23 -4.55 2.78
CA ARG A 18 10.16 -5.02 3.67
C ARG A 18 9.63 -6.40 3.32
N ASN A 19 10.18 -7.04 2.28
CA ASN A 19 9.69 -8.31 1.75
C ASN A 19 8.18 -8.29 1.51
N LEU A 20 7.70 -7.22 0.85
CA LEU A 20 6.31 -6.99 0.50
C LEU A 20 6.10 -7.21 -1.00
N ASP A 21 5.01 -7.89 -1.35
CA ASP A 21 4.59 -8.07 -2.73
C ASP A 21 4.02 -6.76 -3.30
N GLU A 22 4.39 -6.44 -4.55
CA GLU A 22 3.80 -5.32 -5.29
C GLU A 22 2.28 -5.48 -5.43
N GLU A 23 1.78 -6.72 -5.63
CA GLU A 23 0.36 -6.99 -5.80
C GLU A 23 -0.45 -6.62 -4.55
N LEU A 24 0.06 -6.94 -3.36
CA LEU A 24 -0.55 -6.57 -2.09
C LEU A 24 -0.70 -5.05 -1.97
N VAL A 25 0.31 -4.29 -2.39
CA VAL A 25 0.27 -2.82 -2.34
C VAL A 25 -0.67 -2.24 -3.40
N ARG A 26 -0.71 -2.82 -4.61
CA ARG A 26 -1.68 -2.45 -5.64
C ARG A 26 -3.11 -2.68 -5.15
N ASP A 27 -3.37 -3.82 -4.53
CA ASP A 27 -4.67 -4.16 -3.97
C ASP A 27 -5.07 -3.20 -2.83
N ALA A 28 -4.15 -2.89 -1.91
CA ALA A 28 -4.42 -1.90 -0.87
C ALA A 28 -4.72 -0.49 -1.42
N LEU A 29 -4.09 -0.10 -2.53
CA LEU A 29 -4.35 1.20 -3.19
C LEU A 29 -5.64 1.22 -4.02
N LYS A 30 -6.04 0.09 -4.62
CA LYS A 30 -7.25 -0.04 -5.45
C LYS A 30 -8.51 -0.28 -4.60
N SER A 31 -8.39 -1.16 -3.61
CA SER A 31 -9.48 -1.58 -2.72
C SER A 31 -9.03 -1.50 -1.25
N PRO A 32 -8.81 -0.28 -0.72
CA PRO A 32 -8.42 -0.08 0.66
C PRO A 32 -9.52 -0.57 1.61
N GLY A 33 -9.13 -1.16 2.74
CA GLY A 33 -10.06 -1.43 3.84
C GLY A 33 -10.46 -0.13 4.56
N GLN A 34 -9.53 0.82 4.62
CA GLN A 34 -9.74 2.15 5.19
C GLN A 34 -8.91 3.20 4.46
N ILE A 35 -9.44 4.41 4.34
CA ILE A 35 -8.68 5.59 3.88
C ILE A 35 -8.64 6.59 5.03
N VAL A 36 -7.44 6.97 5.47
CA VAL A 36 -7.23 7.98 6.51
C VAL A 36 -6.58 9.24 5.93
N LYS A 37 -6.86 10.39 6.55
CA LYS A 37 -6.24 11.66 6.19
C LYS A 37 -4.85 11.76 6.84
N GLY A 38 -3.82 11.78 6.02
CA GLY A 38 -2.43 12.01 6.43
C GLY A 38 -2.07 13.49 6.49
N GLN A 39 -0.81 13.75 6.85
CA GLN A 39 -0.26 15.11 6.84
C GLN A 39 -0.23 15.70 5.42
N LYS A 40 -0.34 17.03 5.33
CA LYS A 40 -0.34 17.79 4.07
C LYS A 40 -1.43 17.35 3.09
N ASN A 41 -2.62 17.03 3.61
CA ASN A 41 -3.79 16.62 2.83
C ASN A 41 -3.62 15.34 2.00
N ARG A 42 -2.63 14.50 2.34
CA ARG A 42 -2.41 13.21 1.68
C ARG A 42 -3.45 12.19 2.13
N LYS A 43 -3.89 11.33 1.22
CA LYS A 43 -4.75 10.19 1.56
C LYS A 43 -3.87 8.96 1.75
N ILE A 44 -4.09 8.26 2.86
CA ILE A 44 -3.36 7.05 3.20
C ILE A 44 -4.32 5.86 3.09
N ALA A 45 -3.99 4.91 2.24
CA ALA A 45 -4.74 3.67 2.10
C ALA A 45 -4.22 2.66 3.13
N GLN A 46 -5.13 2.03 3.86
CA GLN A 46 -4.84 1.03 4.86
C GLN A 46 -5.61 -0.26 4.55
N LYS A 47 -4.95 -1.41 4.68
CA LYS A 47 -5.59 -2.72 4.49
C LYS A 47 -4.93 -3.75 5.40
N ILE A 48 -5.76 -4.58 6.04
CA ILE A 48 -5.25 -5.73 6.80
C ILE A 48 -4.91 -6.84 5.81
N TYR A 49 -3.73 -7.43 5.94
CA TYR A 49 -3.35 -8.63 5.19
C TYR A 49 -2.79 -9.69 6.14
N LYS A 50 -2.95 -10.96 5.77
CA LYS A 50 -2.50 -12.10 6.55
C LYS A 50 -1.16 -12.61 6.01
N ARG A 51 -0.23 -12.89 6.92
CA ARG A 51 1.04 -13.57 6.60
C ARG A 51 1.44 -14.43 7.78
N GLU A 52 1.72 -15.70 7.55
CA GLU A 52 2.20 -16.65 8.58
C GLU A 52 1.34 -16.60 9.86
N ASP A 53 0.02 -16.72 9.68
CA ASP A 53 -1.00 -16.69 10.73
C ASP A 53 -1.09 -15.41 11.56
N LYS A 54 -0.46 -14.32 11.10
CA LYS A 54 -0.53 -12.99 11.73
C LYS A 54 -1.22 -12.00 10.82
N ASP A 55 -1.99 -11.12 11.45
CA ASP A 55 -2.61 -9.97 10.80
C ASP A 55 -1.63 -8.79 10.81
N PHE A 56 -1.43 -8.18 9.66
CA PHE A 56 -0.57 -7.02 9.48
C PHE A 56 -1.37 -5.85 8.88
N LEU A 57 -1.03 -4.64 9.30
CA LEU A 57 -1.58 -3.42 8.70
C LEU A 57 -0.66 -2.92 7.58
N LEU A 58 -1.11 -3.08 6.33
CA LEU A 58 -0.44 -2.48 5.18
C LEU A 58 -0.87 -1.02 5.04
N ILE A 59 0.12 -0.14 4.97
CA ILE A 59 -0.07 1.29 4.79
C ILE A 59 0.55 1.69 3.45
N ALA A 60 -0.29 2.15 2.51
CA ALA A 60 0.12 2.57 1.18
C ALA A 60 -0.26 4.03 0.94
N LEU A 61 0.66 4.77 0.29
CA LEU A 61 0.50 6.18 -0.01
C LEU A 61 0.52 6.36 -1.52
N ARG A 62 -0.39 7.20 -2.02
CA ARG A 62 -0.34 7.72 -3.38
C ARG A 62 0.25 9.13 -3.32
N SER A 63 1.50 9.28 -3.75
CA SER A 63 2.17 10.58 -3.93
C SER A 63 1.77 11.22 -5.25
#